data_AF-A0A2W6TS48-F1
#
_entry.id   AF-A0A2W6TS48-F1
#
_cell.length_a   1.000
_cell.length_b   1.000
_cell.length_c   1.000
_cell.angle_alpha   90.00
_cell.angle_beta   90.00
_cell.angle_gamma   90.00
#
_symmetry.space_group_name_H-M   'P 1'
#
loop_
_entity.id
_entity.type
_entity.pdbx_description
1 polymer ?
#
loop_
_entity_poly.entity_id
_entity_poly.type
_entity_poly.pdbx_seq_one_letter_code
_entity_poly.pdbx_strand_id
1 'polypeptide(L)'
;MSEEDHYEVLGVRPEAPLWEIELAYKGRRSQYHPDRYAAGDAASVAWATAKMQAINKAYAVLKDPAERERFDRSRATARPSPEPEAPQTKAPEPPPLRSLRQALEGLEFSNEPFERVFVAPDIPKKKLQAALDSYGERLRAQDVVVLIDDTVFGGAREGVLITETQIRCKAKFEQAEIRLLGCLTEITAQGAHIRIHGEPFITLSVPNADDLRWLFRAVSHYLQETN
;
A
#
# COMPACT_ATOMS: atom_id res chain seq x y z
N MET A 1 3.04 -31.21 12.93
CA MET A 1 3.43 -31.15 11.51
C MET A 1 2.78 -29.90 10.94
N SER A 2 3.56 -28.98 10.40
CA SER A 2 3.05 -27.69 9.92
C SER A 2 2.14 -27.91 8.73
N GLU A 3 0.83 -27.82 8.94
CA GLU A 3 -0.10 -27.60 7.83
C GLU A 3 0.32 -26.28 7.18
N GLU A 4 0.89 -26.35 5.98
CA GLU A 4 1.28 -25.16 5.22
C GLU A 4 0.07 -24.24 5.06
N ASP A 5 0.22 -22.99 5.50
CA ASP A 5 -0.82 -21.99 5.39
C ASP A 5 -1.08 -21.69 3.90
N HIS A 6 -2.28 -22.01 3.42
CA HIS A 6 -2.67 -21.86 2.02
C HIS A 6 -2.54 -20.42 1.53
N TYR A 7 -2.70 -19.43 2.42
CA TYR A 7 -2.52 -18.02 2.09
C TYR A 7 -1.04 -17.71 1.81
N GLU A 8 -0.12 -18.27 2.60
CA GLU A 8 1.32 -18.12 2.41
C GLU A 8 1.81 -18.83 1.14
N VAL A 9 1.27 -20.02 0.85
CA VAL A 9 1.61 -20.79 -0.36
C VAL A 9 1.27 -20.02 -1.63
N LEU A 10 0.11 -19.35 -1.68
CA LEU A 10 -0.24 -18.48 -2.81
C LEU A 10 0.45 -17.12 -2.74
N GLY A 11 0.84 -16.68 -1.54
CA GLY A 11 1.44 -15.37 -1.29
C GLY A 11 0.40 -14.25 -1.24
N VAL A 12 -0.78 -14.55 -0.68
CA VAL A 12 -1.91 -13.62 -0.53
C VAL A 12 -2.30 -13.50 0.93
N ARG A 13 -3.08 -12.48 1.29
CA ARG A 13 -3.56 -12.30 2.67
C ARG A 13 -4.81 -13.15 2.95
N PRO A 14 -5.11 -13.49 4.23
CA PRO A 14 -6.35 -14.16 4.60
C PRO A 14 -7.62 -13.43 4.18
N GLU A 15 -7.56 -12.11 4.01
CA GLU A 15 -8.68 -11.27 3.56
C GLU A 15 -8.73 -11.09 2.04
N ALA A 16 -7.82 -11.72 1.28
CA ALA A 16 -7.72 -11.53 -0.16
C ALA A 16 -9.03 -11.92 -0.88
N PRO A 17 -9.56 -11.05 -1.75
CA PRO A 17 -10.75 -11.38 -2.55
C PRO A 17 -10.44 -12.48 -3.57
N LEU A 18 -11.46 -13.21 -4.02
CA LEU A 18 -11.29 -14.36 -4.93
C LEU A 18 -10.47 -14.03 -6.19
N TRP A 19 -10.68 -12.86 -6.80
CA TRP A 19 -9.93 -12.46 -7.99
C TRP A 19 -8.41 -12.30 -7.73
N GLU A 20 -8.01 -11.93 -6.50
CA GLU A 20 -6.60 -11.83 -6.11
C GLU A 20 -5.99 -13.22 -5.90
N ILE A 21 -6.77 -14.15 -5.33
CA ILE A 21 -6.40 -15.57 -5.18
C ILE A 21 -6.20 -16.22 -6.57
N GLU A 22 -7.10 -15.96 -7.51
CA GLU A 22 -6.98 -16.45 -8.89
C GLU A 22 -5.75 -15.86 -9.62
N LEU A 23 -5.48 -14.57 -9.42
CA LEU A 23 -4.32 -13.91 -10.02
C LEU A 23 -3.02 -14.47 -9.45
N ALA A 24 -2.94 -14.65 -8.12
CA ALA A 24 -1.80 -15.26 -7.46
C ALA A 24 -1.57 -16.70 -7.92
N TYR A 25 -2.64 -17.50 -8.04
CA TYR A 25 -2.57 -18.85 -8.58
C TYR A 25 -1.99 -18.89 -10.00
N LYS A 26 -2.46 -18.02 -10.90
CA LYS A 26 -1.94 -17.92 -12.28
C LYS A 26 -0.46 -17.55 -12.29
N GLY A 27 -0.05 -16.57 -11.50
CA GLY A 27 1.34 -16.14 -11.38
C GLY A 27 2.26 -17.24 -10.86
N ARG A 28 1.85 -17.90 -9.76
CA ARG A 28 2.60 -19.01 -9.15
C ARG A 28 2.66 -20.25 -10.04
N ARG A 29 1.57 -20.60 -10.72
CA ARG A 29 1.56 -21.69 -11.71
C ARG A 29 2.53 -21.42 -12.85
N SER A 30 2.55 -20.19 -13.37
CA SER A 30 3.51 -19.82 -14.42
C SER A 30 4.95 -19.83 -13.91
N GLN A 31 5.19 -19.58 -12.62
CA GLN A 31 6.52 -19.60 -12.03
C GLN A 31 7.04 -21.04 -11.86
N TYR A 32 6.20 -21.93 -11.31
CA TYR A 32 6.62 -23.27 -10.85
C TYR A 32 6.15 -24.43 -11.75
N HIS A 33 5.66 -24.17 -12.97
CA HIS A 33 5.27 -25.25 -13.88
C HIS A 33 6.45 -26.19 -14.19
N PRO A 34 6.32 -27.53 -14.04
CA PRO A 34 7.43 -28.47 -14.20
C PRO A 34 8.06 -28.41 -15.59
N ASP A 35 7.28 -28.14 -16.65
CA ASP A 35 7.80 -27.97 -18.02
C ASP A 35 8.89 -26.89 -18.14
N ARG A 36 8.84 -25.85 -17.30
CA ARG A 36 9.86 -24.79 -17.30
C ARG A 36 11.21 -25.28 -16.78
N TYR A 37 11.19 -26.37 -16.02
CA TYR A 37 12.35 -26.98 -15.39
C TYR A 37 12.71 -28.32 -16.02
N ALA A 38 11.98 -28.76 -17.07
CA ALA A 38 12.17 -30.06 -17.71
C ALA A 38 13.55 -30.25 -18.35
N ALA A 39 14.23 -29.15 -18.70
CA ALA A 39 15.62 -29.17 -19.20
C ALA A 39 16.68 -29.16 -18.07
N GLY A 40 16.26 -29.06 -16.81
CA GLY A 40 17.14 -29.06 -15.64
C GLY A 40 17.42 -30.46 -15.08
N ASP A 41 18.09 -30.52 -13.94
CA ASP A 41 18.31 -31.79 -13.24
C ASP A 41 17.01 -32.34 -12.60
N ALA A 42 17.04 -33.63 -12.26
CA ALA A 42 15.90 -34.31 -11.64
C ALA A 42 15.46 -33.64 -10.32
N ALA A 43 16.38 -33.00 -9.59
CA ALA A 43 16.09 -32.29 -8.36
C ALA A 43 15.27 -31.01 -8.62
N SER A 44 15.58 -30.27 -9.69
CA SER A 44 14.87 -29.05 -10.09
C SER A 44 13.44 -29.35 -10.55
N VAL A 45 13.25 -30.42 -11.32
CA VAL A 45 11.92 -30.89 -11.74
C VAL A 45 11.10 -31.35 -10.53
N ALA A 46 11.70 -32.10 -9.61
CA ALA A 46 11.04 -32.56 -8.39
C ALA A 46 10.64 -31.38 -7.49
N TRP A 47 11.51 -30.38 -7.32
CA TRP A 47 11.23 -29.18 -6.54
C TRP A 47 10.07 -28.36 -7.14
N ALA A 48 10.08 -28.13 -8.46
CA ALA A 48 9.03 -27.41 -9.15
C ALA A 48 7.68 -28.16 -9.04
N THR A 49 7.71 -29.48 -9.18
CA THR A 49 6.53 -30.35 -9.01
C THR A 49 5.96 -30.23 -7.60
N ALA A 50 6.80 -30.31 -6.57
CA ALA A 50 6.36 -30.17 -5.17
C ALA A 50 5.74 -28.78 -4.90
N LYS A 51 6.35 -27.70 -5.42
CA LYS A 51 5.78 -26.35 -5.31
C LYS A 51 4.44 -26.25 -6.04
N MET A 52 4.34 -26.79 -7.26
CA MET A 52 3.10 -26.79 -8.03
C MET A 52 1.98 -27.57 -7.33
N GLN A 53 2.29 -28.68 -6.67
CA GLN A 53 1.33 -29.45 -5.87
C GLN A 53 0.81 -28.64 -4.68
N ALA A 54 1.69 -27.97 -3.93
CA ALA A 54 1.28 -27.09 -2.83
C ALA A 54 0.38 -25.94 -3.32
N ILE A 55 0.76 -25.28 -4.43
CA ILE A 55 0.00 -24.19 -5.05
C ILE A 55 -1.40 -24.65 -5.48
N ASN A 56 -1.50 -25.83 -6.12
CA ASN A 56 -2.79 -26.40 -6.52
C ASN A 56 -3.67 -26.73 -5.31
N LYS A 57 -3.08 -27.30 -4.25
CA LYS A 57 -3.80 -27.61 -3.00
C LYS A 57 -4.33 -26.34 -2.34
N ALA A 58 -3.49 -25.31 -2.21
CA ALA A 58 -3.88 -24.03 -1.63
C ALA A 58 -5.00 -23.35 -2.44
N TYR A 59 -4.88 -23.33 -3.77
CA TYR A 59 -5.92 -22.77 -4.64
C TYR A 59 -7.23 -23.55 -4.56
N ALA A 60 -7.18 -24.88 -4.47
CA ALA A 60 -8.38 -25.71 -4.37
C ALA A 60 -9.21 -25.39 -3.12
N VAL A 61 -8.54 -25.11 -2.00
CA VAL A 61 -9.20 -24.73 -0.73
C VAL A 61 -9.67 -23.29 -0.75
N LEU A 62 -8.84 -22.35 -1.23
CA LEU A 62 -9.13 -20.92 -1.14
C LEU A 62 -10.09 -20.39 -2.21
N LYS A 63 -10.26 -21.10 -3.34
CA LYS A 63 -11.19 -20.68 -4.41
C LYS A 63 -12.66 -20.94 -4.08
N ASP A 64 -12.93 -21.95 -3.25
CA ASP A 64 -14.28 -22.33 -2.85
C ASP A 64 -14.62 -21.65 -1.52
N PRO A 65 -15.65 -20.78 -1.46
CA PRO A 65 -15.98 -20.05 -0.24
C PRO A 65 -16.26 -20.95 0.97
N ALA A 66 -16.87 -22.12 0.77
CA ALA A 66 -17.24 -23.03 1.85
C ALA A 66 -16.02 -23.80 2.37
N GLU A 67 -15.12 -24.22 1.49
CA GLU A 67 -13.84 -24.84 1.87
C GLU A 67 -12.91 -23.83 2.54
N ARG A 68 -12.86 -22.59 2.05
CA ARG A 68 -12.11 -21.49 2.65
C ARG A 68 -12.59 -21.19 4.07
N GLU A 69 -13.90 -21.08 4.28
CA GLU A 69 -14.46 -20.86 5.61
C GLU A 69 -14.17 -22.03 6.57
N ARG A 70 -14.24 -23.28 6.09
CA ARG A 70 -13.85 -24.46 6.89
C ARG A 70 -12.38 -24.40 7.29
N PHE A 71 -11.49 -24.06 6.36
CA PHE A 71 -10.07 -23.87 6.60
C PHE A 71 -9.80 -22.73 7.59
N ASP A 72 -10.48 -21.60 7.45
CA ASP A 72 -10.34 -20.45 8.36
C ASP A 72 -10.78 -20.80 9.79
N ARG A 73 -11.87 -21.57 9.93
CA ARG A 73 -12.32 -22.08 11.23
C ARG A 73 -11.33 -23.07 11.85
N SER A 74 -10.79 -24.02 11.09
CA SER A 74 -9.80 -24.96 11.62
C SER A 74 -8.50 -24.25 12.02
N ARG A 75 -8.09 -23.22 11.25
CA ARG A 75 -6.95 -22.35 11.55
C ARG A 75 -7.14 -21.56 12.84
N ALA A 76 -8.35 -21.08 13.10
CA ALA A 76 -8.69 -20.38 14.35
C ALA A 76 -8.68 -21.32 15.58
N THR A 77 -9.07 -22.59 15.42
CA THR A 77 -9.04 -23.59 16.51
C THR A 77 -7.67 -24.21 16.76
N ALA A 78 -6.74 -24.11 15.81
CA ALA A 78 -5.36 -24.64 15.93
C ALA A 78 -4.38 -23.62 16.56
N ARG A 79 -4.77 -22.35 16.69
CA ARG A 79 -4.12 -21.41 17.62
C ARG A 79 -4.77 -21.58 19.00
N PRO A 80 -4.00 -21.71 20.10
CA PRO A 80 -4.61 -21.47 21.40
C PRO A 80 -5.22 -20.06 21.36
N SER A 81 -6.45 -19.94 21.83
CA SER A 81 -7.18 -18.68 21.95
C SER A 81 -6.25 -17.59 22.48
N PRO A 82 -6.35 -16.33 22.02
CA PRO A 82 -5.67 -15.26 22.72
C PRO A 82 -6.23 -15.25 24.15
N GLU A 83 -5.36 -15.56 25.10
CA GLU A 83 -5.54 -15.26 26.52
C GLU A 83 -5.93 -13.77 26.61
N PRO A 84 -6.87 -13.38 27.49
CA PRO A 84 -7.24 -11.98 27.63
C PRO A 84 -5.99 -11.20 28.00
N GLU A 85 -5.42 -10.48 27.03
CA GLU A 85 -4.32 -9.57 27.28
C GLU A 85 -4.78 -8.58 28.35
N ALA A 86 -4.03 -8.54 29.45
CA ALA A 86 -4.23 -7.57 30.52
C ALA A 86 -4.35 -6.15 29.92
N PRO A 87 -5.12 -5.25 30.55
CA PRO A 87 -5.41 -3.94 29.98
C PRO A 87 -4.11 -3.19 29.70
N GLN A 88 -3.71 -3.13 28.43
CA GLN A 88 -2.80 -2.10 27.99
C GLN A 88 -3.60 -0.82 28.11
N THR A 89 -3.31 -0.02 29.13
CA THR A 89 -3.84 1.32 29.28
C THR A 89 -3.52 2.08 28.00
N LYS A 90 -4.50 2.14 27.08
CA LYS A 90 -4.62 3.25 26.15
C LYS A 90 -4.47 4.49 27.01
N ALA A 91 -3.36 5.21 26.87
CA ALA A 91 -3.37 6.63 27.18
C ALA A 91 -4.63 7.20 26.51
N PRO A 92 -5.40 8.06 27.19
CA PRO A 92 -6.66 8.55 26.65
C PRO A 92 -6.39 9.01 25.23
N GLU A 93 -7.02 8.32 24.27
CA GLU A 93 -7.02 8.73 22.88
C GLU A 93 -7.58 10.15 22.94
N PRO A 94 -6.79 11.20 22.60
CA PRO A 94 -7.34 12.53 22.55
C PRO A 94 -8.59 12.45 21.66
N PRO A 95 -9.68 13.17 21.99
CA PRO A 95 -10.90 13.13 21.19
C PRO A 95 -10.51 13.24 19.71
N PRO A 96 -11.06 12.40 18.80
CA PRO A 96 -10.47 12.18 17.50
C PRO A 96 -10.37 13.52 16.80
N LEU A 97 -9.15 14.04 16.73
CA LEU A 97 -8.81 15.07 15.77
C LEU A 97 -9.17 14.45 14.42
N ARG A 98 -10.00 15.14 13.64
CA ARG A 98 -10.44 14.75 12.29
C ARG A 98 -9.25 14.14 11.56
N SER A 99 -9.31 12.88 11.09
CA SER A 99 -8.14 12.27 10.43
C SER A 99 -7.74 13.03 9.16
N LEU A 100 -6.50 12.88 8.69
CA LEU A 100 -6.08 13.57 7.47
C LEU A 100 -6.96 13.15 6.29
N ARG A 101 -7.33 11.87 6.20
CA ARG A 101 -8.31 11.41 5.20
C ARG A 101 -9.61 12.20 5.28
N GLN A 102 -10.20 12.33 6.47
CA GLN A 102 -11.43 13.10 6.67
C GLN A 102 -11.22 14.59 6.36
N ALA A 103 -10.04 15.15 6.60
CA ALA A 103 -9.68 16.52 6.26
C ALA A 103 -9.67 16.79 4.75
N LEU A 104 -9.34 15.75 3.96
CA LEU A 104 -9.22 15.83 2.50
C LEU A 104 -10.47 15.31 1.76
N GLU A 105 -11.46 14.73 2.46
CA GLU A 105 -12.73 14.33 1.88
C GLU A 105 -13.46 15.52 1.22
N GLY A 106 -13.89 15.33 -0.02
CA GLY A 106 -14.62 16.35 -0.80
C GLY A 106 -13.75 17.39 -1.50
N LEU A 107 -12.41 17.26 -1.45
CA LEU A 107 -11.54 18.03 -2.34
C LEU A 107 -11.69 17.52 -3.77
N GLU A 108 -12.20 18.39 -4.65
CA GLU A 108 -12.23 18.14 -6.10
C GLU A 108 -10.97 18.72 -6.74
N PHE A 109 -10.23 17.87 -7.44
CA PHE A 109 -9.09 18.28 -8.26
C PHE A 109 -9.52 18.48 -9.70
N SER A 110 -8.71 19.21 -10.47
CA SER A 110 -9.02 19.47 -11.87
C SER A 110 -9.16 18.17 -12.67
N ASN A 111 -10.31 17.97 -13.33
CA ASN A 111 -10.64 16.84 -14.21
C ASN A 111 -9.92 16.93 -15.58
N GLU A 112 -8.66 17.37 -15.58
CA GLU A 112 -7.81 17.40 -16.76
C GLU A 112 -7.36 15.96 -17.13
N PRO A 113 -7.14 15.63 -18.41
CA PRO A 113 -6.74 14.30 -18.89
C PRO A 113 -5.39 13.78 -18.36
N PHE A 114 -4.75 14.51 -17.43
CA PHE A 114 -3.48 14.20 -16.79
C PHE A 114 -3.51 14.48 -15.29
N GLU A 115 -4.60 14.15 -14.60
CA GLU A 115 -4.67 14.21 -13.13
C GLU A 115 -3.43 13.54 -12.49
N ARG A 116 -2.72 14.29 -11.65
CA ARG A 116 -1.47 13.86 -10.99
C ARG A 116 -1.56 13.81 -9.48
N VAL A 117 -2.64 14.31 -8.91
CA VAL A 117 -2.90 14.30 -7.47
C VAL A 117 -4.06 13.34 -7.24
N PHE A 118 -3.85 12.33 -6.41
CA PHE A 118 -4.85 11.32 -6.11
C PHE A 118 -5.03 11.22 -4.61
N VAL A 119 -6.28 11.20 -4.15
CA VAL A 119 -6.64 11.07 -2.74
C VAL A 119 -7.41 9.78 -2.54
N ALA A 120 -7.13 9.06 -1.47
CA ALA A 120 -7.82 7.81 -1.16
C ALA A 120 -9.31 8.07 -0.84
N PRO A 121 -10.24 7.24 -1.34
CA PRO A 121 -10.01 5.91 -1.92
C PRO A 121 -9.64 5.89 -3.42
N ASP A 122 -9.70 7.01 -4.10
CA ASP A 122 -9.60 7.14 -5.56
C ASP A 122 -8.16 7.20 -6.09
N ILE A 123 -7.29 6.32 -5.59
CA ILE A 123 -5.90 6.21 -6.06
C ILE A 123 -5.77 5.03 -7.05
N PRO A 124 -5.31 5.25 -8.30
CA PRO A 124 -5.11 4.18 -9.26
C PRO A 124 -4.12 3.12 -8.74
N LYS A 125 -4.59 1.86 -8.60
CA LYS A 125 -3.82 0.75 -8.01
C LYS A 125 -2.42 0.58 -8.62
N LYS A 126 -2.29 0.73 -9.94
CA LYS A 126 -0.99 0.60 -10.64
C LYS A 126 0.00 1.70 -10.24
N LYS A 127 -0.48 2.94 -10.09
CA LYS A 127 0.35 4.08 -9.68
C LYS A 127 0.75 3.96 -8.22
N LEU A 128 -0.21 3.59 -7.35
CA LEU A 128 0.06 3.33 -5.95
C LEU A 128 1.11 2.24 -5.75
N GLN A 129 0.98 1.11 -6.46
CA GLN A 129 1.97 0.03 -6.37
C GLN A 129 3.35 0.50 -6.86
N ALA A 130 3.42 1.22 -7.97
CA ALA A 130 4.70 1.74 -8.49
C ALA A 130 5.37 2.74 -7.52
N ALA A 131 4.59 3.57 -6.83
CA ALA A 131 5.08 4.47 -5.79
C ALA A 131 5.58 3.69 -4.57
N LEU A 132 4.82 2.69 -4.11
CA LEU A 132 5.19 1.82 -2.99
C LEU A 132 6.49 1.07 -3.26
N ASP A 133 6.63 0.47 -4.45
CA ASP A 133 7.83 -0.24 -4.89
C ASP A 133 9.05 0.68 -5.02
N SER A 134 8.85 1.98 -5.26
CA SER A 134 9.92 2.95 -5.55
C SER A 134 10.39 3.73 -4.31
N TYR A 135 9.46 4.20 -3.47
CA TYR A 135 9.76 5.05 -2.30
C TYR A 135 8.80 4.85 -1.11
N GLY A 136 7.87 3.91 -1.20
CA GLY A 136 6.98 3.54 -0.11
C GLY A 136 7.45 2.33 0.69
N GLU A 137 8.76 2.12 0.85
CA GLU A 137 9.28 1.00 1.64
C GLU A 137 8.63 0.98 3.03
N ARG A 138 8.09 -0.19 3.43
CA ARG A 138 7.37 -0.39 4.70
C ARG A 138 6.01 0.30 4.83
N LEU A 139 5.52 0.99 3.79
CA LEU A 139 4.14 1.46 3.74
C LEU A 139 3.22 0.38 3.19
N ARG A 140 1.99 0.33 3.70
CA ARG A 140 0.90 -0.46 3.10
C ARG A 140 0.03 0.47 2.25
N ALA A 141 -0.55 -0.05 1.17
CA ALA A 141 -1.43 0.70 0.29
C ALA A 141 -2.58 1.40 1.05
N GLN A 142 -3.14 0.76 2.07
CA GLN A 142 -4.22 1.30 2.91
C GLN A 142 -3.81 2.51 3.76
N ASP A 143 -2.51 2.65 4.06
CA ASP A 143 -2.00 3.74 4.90
C ASP A 143 -1.80 5.02 4.08
N VAL A 144 -1.79 4.90 2.74
CA VAL A 144 -1.64 6.04 1.83
C VAL A 144 -2.96 6.77 1.70
N VAL A 145 -2.92 8.04 2.08
CA VAL A 145 -4.03 8.99 1.96
C VAL A 145 -3.92 9.79 0.67
N VAL A 146 -2.70 10.16 0.27
CA VAL A 146 -2.45 10.96 -0.94
C VAL A 146 -1.29 10.40 -1.74
N LEU A 147 -1.42 10.39 -3.07
CA LEU A 147 -0.34 10.14 -4.02
C LEU A 147 -0.25 11.30 -5.00
N ILE A 148 0.94 11.87 -5.15
CA ILE A 148 1.24 12.85 -6.19
C ILE A 148 2.26 12.24 -7.15
N ASP A 149 1.91 12.15 -8.43
CA ASP A 149 2.75 11.57 -9.47
C ASP A 149 3.49 12.67 -10.25
N ASP A 150 4.79 12.80 -9.98
CA ASP A 150 5.66 13.76 -10.67
C ASP A 150 6.41 13.18 -11.87
N THR A 151 6.12 11.93 -12.25
CA THR A 151 6.81 11.33 -13.40
C THR A 151 6.28 11.90 -14.70
N VAL A 152 7.16 12.28 -15.62
CA VAL A 152 6.76 12.81 -16.95
C VAL A 152 5.76 11.89 -17.67
N PHE A 153 6.01 10.57 -17.64
CA PHE A 153 5.18 9.55 -18.30
C PHE A 153 4.07 8.94 -17.42
N GLY A 154 3.85 9.44 -16.21
CA GLY A 154 2.73 8.99 -15.36
C GLY A 154 2.90 7.59 -14.75
N GLY A 155 4.13 7.16 -14.51
CA GLY A 155 4.47 5.91 -13.84
C GLY A 155 4.48 5.97 -12.30
N ALA A 156 4.30 7.14 -11.67
CA ALA A 156 4.23 7.33 -10.21
C ALA A 156 5.42 6.77 -9.40
N ARG A 157 6.59 6.61 -10.02
CA ARG A 157 7.82 6.18 -9.33
C ARG A 157 8.57 7.35 -8.67
N GLU A 158 8.12 8.57 -8.92
CA GLU A 158 8.65 9.85 -8.43
C GLU A 158 7.46 10.71 -8.02
N GLY A 159 7.66 11.57 -7.02
CA GLY A 159 6.62 12.44 -6.48
C GLY A 159 6.47 12.31 -4.97
N VAL A 160 5.22 12.33 -4.48
CA VAL A 160 4.91 12.43 -3.04
C VAL A 160 3.91 11.36 -2.62
N LEU A 161 4.08 10.82 -1.42
CA LEU A 161 3.10 10.01 -0.70
C LEU A 161 2.81 10.68 0.64
N ILE A 162 1.53 10.80 1.00
CA ILE A 162 1.11 11.26 2.32
C ILE A 162 0.30 10.16 2.97
N THR A 163 0.61 9.88 4.24
CA THR A 163 -0.13 8.96 5.11
C THR A 163 -0.68 9.74 6.31
N GLU A 164 -1.37 9.09 7.24
CA GLU A 164 -1.82 9.74 8.47
C GLU A 164 -0.65 10.24 9.36
N THR A 165 0.55 9.66 9.22
CA THR A 165 1.67 9.91 10.15
C THR A 165 2.90 10.52 9.51
N GLN A 166 3.07 10.41 8.19
CA GLN A 166 4.26 10.87 7.50
C GLN A 166 3.97 11.29 6.06
N ILE A 167 4.77 12.25 5.58
CA ILE A 167 4.93 12.61 4.17
C ILE A 167 6.26 12.07 3.67
N ARG A 168 6.25 11.51 2.47
CA ARG A 168 7.43 11.01 1.77
C ARG A 168 7.53 11.62 0.40
N CYS A 169 8.73 11.96 -0.04
CA CYS A 169 8.96 12.41 -1.39
C CYS A 169 10.17 11.69 -2.02
N LYS A 170 10.18 11.62 -3.34
CA LYS A 170 11.33 11.16 -4.11
C LYS A 170 11.40 11.92 -5.42
N ALA A 171 12.48 12.68 -5.59
CA ALA A 171 12.84 13.30 -6.86
C ALA A 171 13.60 12.32 -7.76
N LYS A 172 13.72 12.68 -9.03
CA LYS A 172 14.43 11.89 -10.03
C LYS A 172 15.89 11.69 -9.64
N PHE A 173 16.34 10.43 -9.61
CA PHE A 173 17.70 10.01 -9.19
C PHE A 173 18.06 10.29 -7.74
N GLU A 174 17.10 10.65 -6.89
CA GLU A 174 17.31 10.87 -5.47
C GLU A 174 16.75 9.73 -4.62
N GLN A 175 17.18 9.67 -3.36
CA GLN A 175 16.63 8.75 -2.37
C GLN A 175 15.31 9.29 -1.82
N ALA A 176 14.51 8.39 -1.24
CA ALA A 176 13.27 8.80 -0.59
C ALA A 176 13.56 9.62 0.67
N GLU A 177 12.98 10.80 0.77
CA GLU A 177 13.01 11.62 1.96
C GLU A 177 11.69 11.47 2.73
N ILE A 178 11.77 11.40 4.06
CA ILE A 178 10.63 11.14 4.95
C ILE A 178 10.55 12.24 6.01
N ARG A 179 9.35 12.73 6.30
CA ARG A 179 9.04 13.61 7.43
C ARG A 179 7.80 13.13 8.16
N LEU A 180 7.83 13.14 9.49
CA LEU A 180 6.68 12.81 10.34
C LEU A 180 5.74 14.01 10.40
N LEU A 181 4.46 13.81 10.05
CA LEU A 181 3.43 14.86 10.08
C LEU A 181 3.25 15.45 11.47
N GLY A 182 3.34 14.63 12.52
CA GLY A 182 3.27 15.10 13.92
C GLY A 182 4.41 16.03 14.34
N CYS A 183 5.45 16.21 13.52
CA CYS A 183 6.51 17.19 13.77
C CYS A 183 6.38 18.45 12.88
N LEU A 184 5.39 18.49 11.99
CA LEU A 184 5.18 19.58 11.05
C LEU A 184 4.10 20.52 11.58
N THR A 185 4.39 21.81 11.60
CA THR A 185 3.42 22.87 11.93
C THR A 185 2.93 23.58 10.69
N GLU A 186 3.69 23.50 9.60
CA GLU A 186 3.35 24.13 8.34
C GLU A 186 3.94 23.34 7.16
N ILE A 187 3.10 23.15 6.14
CA ILE A 187 3.50 22.75 4.80
C ILE A 187 2.84 23.67 3.79
N THR A 188 3.58 24.16 2.80
CA THR A 188 3.06 25.10 1.80
C THR A 188 3.47 24.70 0.39
N ALA A 189 2.60 25.01 -0.56
CA ALA A 189 2.88 24.90 -1.99
C ALA A 189 2.91 26.31 -2.60
N GLN A 190 4.04 26.69 -3.16
CA GLN A 190 4.23 27.92 -3.94
C GLN A 190 4.48 27.54 -5.39
N GLY A 191 3.38 27.41 -6.15
CA GLY A 191 3.44 26.82 -7.49
C GLY A 191 3.86 25.36 -7.43
N ALA A 192 4.99 25.04 -8.06
CA ALA A 192 5.61 23.72 -8.07
C ALA A 192 6.42 23.38 -6.81
N HIS A 193 6.74 24.38 -5.98
CA HIS A 193 7.67 24.21 -4.87
C HIS A 193 6.93 23.91 -3.57
N ILE A 194 7.18 22.73 -3.02
CA ILE A 194 6.66 22.32 -1.72
C ILE A 194 7.71 22.64 -0.66
N ARG A 195 7.28 23.33 0.39
CA ARG A 195 8.13 23.75 1.50
C ARG A 195 7.54 23.29 2.82
N ILE A 196 8.41 22.86 3.73
CA ILE A 196 8.05 22.48 5.09
C ILE A 196 8.75 23.46 6.02
N HIS A 197 8.01 24.13 6.90
CA HIS A 197 8.55 25.19 7.78
C HIS A 197 9.34 26.28 7.04
N GLY A 198 8.93 26.61 5.81
CA GLY A 198 9.63 27.57 4.97
C GLY A 198 10.91 27.04 4.31
N GLU A 199 11.35 25.81 4.56
CA GLU A 199 12.50 25.18 3.90
C GLU A 199 12.08 24.36 2.67
N PRO A 200 12.90 24.29 1.59
CA PRO A 200 12.57 23.49 0.41
C PRO A 200 12.45 22.00 0.77
N PHE A 201 11.38 21.35 0.31
CA PHE A 201 11.17 19.90 0.50
C PHE A 201 11.20 19.12 -0.82
N ILE A 202 10.39 19.53 -1.81
CA ILE A 202 10.44 18.95 -3.16
C ILE A 202 9.92 19.97 -4.18
N THR A 203 10.41 19.91 -5.41
CA THR A 203 9.83 20.63 -6.54
C THR A 203 9.14 19.62 -7.47
N LEU A 204 7.84 19.84 -7.71
CA LEU A 204 6.99 18.97 -8.54
C LEU A 204 6.73 19.66 -9.87
N SER A 205 7.23 19.08 -10.96
CA SER A 205 7.25 19.71 -12.27
C SER A 205 6.05 19.36 -13.15
N VAL A 206 5.35 18.27 -12.84
CA VAL A 206 4.27 17.71 -13.68
C VAL A 206 2.86 17.99 -13.13
N PRO A 207 2.58 17.91 -11.82
CA PRO A 207 1.26 18.21 -11.28
C PRO A 207 0.83 19.67 -11.48
N ASN A 208 -0.48 19.89 -11.55
CA ASN A 208 -1.05 21.23 -11.62
C ASN A 208 -0.77 22.01 -10.33
N ALA A 209 -0.21 23.21 -10.46
CA ALA A 209 0.14 24.08 -9.34
C ALA A 209 -1.04 24.46 -8.43
N ASP A 210 -2.25 24.59 -8.98
CA ASP A 210 -3.44 24.91 -8.21
C ASP A 210 -3.92 23.70 -7.42
N ASP A 211 -3.90 22.49 -8.00
CA ASP A 211 -4.22 21.25 -7.26
C ASP A 211 -3.25 21.04 -6.08
N LEU A 212 -1.94 21.27 -6.30
CA LEU A 212 -0.95 21.25 -5.23
C LEU A 212 -1.28 22.29 -4.15
N ARG A 213 -1.64 23.51 -4.55
CA ARG A 213 -2.00 24.58 -3.63
C ARG A 213 -3.22 24.21 -2.77
N TRP A 214 -4.28 23.67 -3.37
CA TRP A 214 -5.48 23.25 -2.66
C TRP A 214 -5.19 22.10 -1.69
N LEU A 215 -4.47 21.08 -2.16
CA LEU A 215 -4.08 19.94 -1.34
C LEU A 215 -3.24 20.39 -0.14
N PHE A 216 -2.13 21.08 -0.36
CA PHE A 216 -1.22 21.44 0.72
C PHE A 216 -1.80 22.49 1.65
N ARG A 217 -2.75 23.33 1.19
CA ARG A 217 -3.55 24.19 2.08
C ARG A 217 -4.40 23.36 3.04
N ALA A 218 -5.08 22.32 2.55
CA ALA A 218 -5.89 21.45 3.40
C ALA A 218 -5.03 20.63 4.38
N VAL A 219 -3.89 20.10 3.92
CA VAL A 219 -2.92 19.41 4.79
C VAL A 219 -2.37 20.36 5.87
N SER A 220 -2.02 21.60 5.51
CA SER A 220 -1.52 22.59 6.46
C SER A 220 -2.58 22.97 7.51
N HIS A 221 -3.83 23.13 7.09
CA HIS A 221 -4.95 23.37 8.01
C HIS A 221 -5.13 22.21 9.00
N TYR A 222 -5.10 20.96 8.51
CA TYR A 222 -5.12 19.77 9.37
C TYR A 222 -3.98 19.80 10.39
N LEU A 223 -2.74 20.08 9.96
CA LEU A 223 -1.59 20.15 10.86
C LEU A 223 -1.78 21.17 11.99
N GLN A 224 -2.37 22.34 11.68
CA GLN A 224 -2.68 23.40 12.66
C GLN A 224 -3.81 23.04 13.63
N GLU A 225 -4.74 22.17 13.23
CA GLU A 225 -5.78 21.66 14.12
C GLU A 225 -5.25 20.59 15.07
N THR A 226 -4.17 19.90 14.69
CA THR A 226 -3.66 18.72 15.40
C THR A 226 -2.39 18.90 16.22
N ASN A 227 -1.62 19.96 15.98
CA ASN A 227 -0.35 20.29 16.67
C ASN A 227 -0.41 21.67 17.31
#